data_AF-A0A929HCY2-F1
#
_entry.id   AF-A0A929HCY2-F1
#
_cell.length_a   1.000
_cell.length_b   1.000
_cell.length_c   1.000
_cell.angle_alpha   90.00
_cell.angle_beta   90.00
_cell.angle_gamma   90.00
#
_symmetry.space_group_name_H-M   'P 1'
#
loop_
_entity.id
_entity.type
_entity.pdbx_description
1 polymer ?
#
loop_
_entity_poly.entity_id
_entity_poly.type
_entity_poly.pdbx_seq_one_letter_code
_entity_poly.pdbx_strand_id
1 'polypeptide(L)'
;MKCLDYCCEMDRELSSWRNKLHEVSEKFDHEPSISKYRLQPHIEGVHILQAEMDDRLEELRSVCKFEGPDVELKSKLADDEVFNYLEMGCC
;
A
#
# COMPACT_ATOMS: atom_id res chain seq x y z
N MET A 1 -11.29 17.96 0.63
CA MET A 1 -10.64 16.73 0.14
C MET A 1 -11.72 15.66 0.07
N LYS A 2 -11.94 15.04 -1.09
CA LYS A 2 -12.97 14.00 -1.20
C LYS A 2 -12.42 12.69 -0.62
N CYS A 3 -13.32 11.78 -0.21
CA CYS A 3 -12.94 10.46 0.33
C CYS A 3 -12.05 9.68 -0.64
N LEU A 4 -12.37 9.73 -1.94
CA LEU A 4 -11.57 9.10 -2.99
C LEU A 4 -10.15 9.67 -3.09
N ASP A 5 -10.01 11.02 -3.05
CA ASP A 5 -8.69 11.67 -3.10
C ASP A 5 -7.82 11.27 -1.90
N TYR A 6 -8.43 11.18 -0.71
CA TYR A 6 -7.74 10.71 0.50
C TYR A 6 -7.30 9.26 0.38
N CYS A 7 -8.18 8.37 -0.07
CA CYS A 7 -7.87 6.95 -0.28
C CYS A 7 -6.72 6.76 -1.28
N CYS A 8 -6.77 7.47 -2.42
CA CYS A 8 -5.72 7.44 -3.44
C CYS A 8 -4.37 7.91 -2.90
N GLU A 9 -4.33 9.06 -2.23
CA GLU A 9 -3.07 9.62 -1.73
C GLU A 9 -2.48 8.74 -0.63
N MET A 10 -3.31 8.29 0.31
CA MET A 10 -2.87 7.42 1.39
C MET A 10 -2.37 6.06 0.89
N ASP A 11 -3.04 5.44 -0.09
CA ASP A 11 -2.59 4.16 -0.66
C ASP A 11 -1.23 4.33 -1.34
N ARG A 12 -1.06 5.40 -2.12
CA ARG A 12 0.19 5.73 -2.79
C ARG A 12 1.33 5.97 -1.80
N GLU A 13 1.11 6.80 -0.79
CA GLU A 13 2.11 7.12 0.22
C GLU A 13 2.49 5.89 1.03
N LEU A 14 1.51 5.14 1.54
CA LEU A 14 1.76 3.94 2.35
C LEU A 14 2.43 2.83 1.52
N SER A 15 2.04 2.65 0.25
CA SER A 15 2.72 1.71 -0.66
C SER A 15 4.18 2.11 -0.91
N SER A 16 4.47 3.42 -1.03
CA SER A 16 5.84 3.90 -1.14
C SER A 16 6.66 3.63 0.12
N TRP A 17 6.07 3.84 1.31
CA TRP A 17 6.72 3.55 2.58
C TRP A 17 6.96 2.05 2.79
N ARG A 18 5.99 1.20 2.46
CA ARG A 18 6.13 -0.26 2.47
C ARG A 18 7.32 -0.70 1.61
N ASN A 19 7.40 -0.20 0.37
CA ASN A 19 8.51 -0.55 -0.53
C ASN A 19 9.87 -0.14 0.05
N LYS A 20 9.98 1.06 0.65
CA LYS A 20 11.22 1.49 1.32
C LYS A 20 11.59 0.58 2.50
N LEU A 21 10.61 0.10 3.27
CA LEU A 21 10.86 -0.84 4.36
C LEU A 21 11.36 -2.20 3.83
N HIS A 22 10.82 -2.70 2.73
CA HIS A 22 11.37 -3.88 2.05
C HIS A 22 12.80 -3.67 1.56
N GLU A 23 13.10 -2.54 0.92
CA GLU A 23 14.47 -2.22 0.49
C GLU A 23 15.46 -2.16 1.67
N VAL A 24 15.02 -1.65 2.82
CA VAL A 24 15.86 -1.62 4.04
C VAL A 24 16.06 -3.01 4.61
N SER A 25 15.00 -3.83 4.67
CA SER A 25 15.09 -5.24 5.08
C SER A 25 16.06 -6.01 4.20
N GLU A 26 15.97 -5.86 2.88
CA GLU A 26 16.87 -6.51 1.93
C GLU A 26 18.33 -6.10 2.14
N LYS A 27 18.60 -4.83 2.44
CA LYS A 27 19.97 -4.39 2.77
C LYS A 27 20.52 -5.08 4.00
N PHE A 28 19.68 -5.31 5.02
CA PHE A 28 20.10 -6.09 6.18
C PHE A 28 20.41 -7.52 5.80
N ASP A 29 19.63 -8.15 4.91
CA ASP A 29 19.88 -9.53 4.47
C ASP A 29 21.20 -9.72 3.73
N HIS A 30 21.72 -8.68 3.08
CA HIS A 30 23.00 -8.72 2.36
C HIS A 30 24.21 -8.38 3.26
N GLU A 31 24.00 -7.97 4.51
CA GLU A 31 25.06 -7.58 5.43
C GLU A 31 25.78 -8.81 6.05
N PRO A 32 27.11 -8.77 6.28
CA PRO A 32 27.84 -9.84 6.95
C PRO A 32 27.29 -10.21 8.34
N SER A 33 27.44 -11.48 8.73
CA SER A 33 26.86 -12.03 9.96
C SER A 33 27.26 -11.29 11.25
N ILE A 34 28.48 -10.77 11.32
CA ILE A 34 28.99 -10.02 12.49
C ILE A 34 28.31 -8.65 12.64
N SER A 35 28.00 -7.96 11.53
CA SER A 35 27.24 -6.71 11.56
C SER A 35 25.75 -6.97 11.80
N LYS A 36 25.18 -8.04 11.22
CA LYS A 36 23.80 -8.46 11.47
C LYS A 36 23.50 -8.67 12.95
N TYR A 37 24.38 -9.35 13.70
CA TYR A 37 24.14 -9.61 15.12
C TYR A 37 23.99 -8.33 15.96
N ARG A 38 24.77 -7.29 15.64
CA ARG A 38 24.67 -5.98 16.32
C ARG A 38 23.42 -5.19 15.93
N LEU A 39 22.89 -5.45 14.74
CA LEU A 39 21.71 -4.78 14.19
C LEU A 39 20.42 -5.57 14.42
N GLN A 40 20.50 -6.76 15.00
CA GLN A 40 19.37 -7.69 15.12
C GLN A 40 18.11 -7.07 15.76
N PRO A 41 18.19 -6.29 16.84
CA PRO A 41 16.99 -5.61 17.38
C PRO A 41 16.36 -4.61 16.40
N HIS A 42 17.17 -3.97 15.55
CA HIS A 42 16.69 -3.05 14.52
C HIS A 42 16.07 -3.80 13.33
N ILE A 43 16.63 -4.95 12.96
CA ILE A 43 16.09 -5.84 11.91
C ILE A 43 14.71 -6.34 12.33
N GLU A 44 14.59 -6.84 13.56
CA GLU A 44 13.32 -7.29 14.14
C GLU A 44 12.28 -6.14 14.15
N GLY A 45 12.70 -4.94 14.54
CA GLY A 45 11.84 -3.75 14.48
C GLY A 45 11.36 -3.41 13.07
N VAL A 46 12.21 -3.53 12.05
CA VAL A 46 11.82 -3.30 10.65
C VAL A 46 10.80 -4.34 10.19
N HIS A 47 10.97 -5.62 10.53
CA HIS A 47 10.00 -6.66 10.19
C HIS A 47 8.63 -6.44 10.84
N ILE A 48 8.60 -5.97 12.09
CA ILE A 48 7.34 -5.59 12.76
C ILE A 48 6.67 -4.44 11.99
N LEU A 49 7.43 -3.40 11.63
CA LEU A 49 6.89 -2.27 10.87
C LEU A 49 6.41 -2.66 9.46
N GLN A 50 7.07 -3.62 8.80
CA GLN A 50 6.61 -4.16 7.51
C GLN A 50 5.24 -4.82 7.66
N ALA A 51 5.09 -5.74 8.63
CA ALA A 51 3.83 -6.42 8.88
C ALA A 51 2.70 -5.43 9.21
N GLU A 52 2.97 -4.46 10.10
CA GLU A 52 1.98 -3.43 10.45
C GLU A 52 1.59 -2.53 9.25
N MET A 53 2.52 -2.24 8.33
CA MET A 53 2.22 -1.47 7.13
C MET A 53 1.39 -2.25 6.13
N ASP A 54 1.66 -3.54 5.96
CA ASP A 54 0.87 -4.41 5.09
C ASP A 54 -0.57 -4.51 5.60
N ASP A 55 -0.75 -4.76 6.90
CA ASP A 55 -2.08 -4.83 7.54
C ASP A 55 -2.88 -3.53 7.37
N ARG A 56 -2.21 -2.37 7.56
CA ARG A 56 -2.87 -1.06 7.40
C ARG A 56 -3.21 -0.72 5.95
N LEU A 57 -2.39 -1.14 5.00
CA LEU A 57 -2.70 -0.99 3.57
C LEU A 57 -3.91 -1.83 3.20
N GLU A 58 -4.00 -3.07 3.71
CA GLU A 58 -5.16 -3.92 3.49
C GLU A 58 -6.43 -3.34 4.13
N GLU A 59 -6.34 -2.85 5.38
CA GLU A 59 -7.44 -2.17 6.04
C GLU A 59 -7.90 -0.93 5.25
N LEU A 60 -6.97 -0.07 4.83
CA LEU A 60 -7.26 1.11 4.03
C LEU A 60 -8.00 0.74 2.74
N ARG A 61 -7.52 -0.27 2.01
CA ARG A 61 -8.16 -0.75 0.78
C ARG A 61 -9.56 -1.32 1.04
N SER A 62 -9.74 -2.07 2.12
CA SER A 62 -11.05 -2.61 2.50
C SER A 62 -12.06 -1.50 2.82
N VAL A 63 -11.66 -0.50 3.60
CA VAL A 63 -12.51 0.64 4.00
C VAL A 63 -12.80 1.55 2.81
N CYS A 64 -11.82 1.76 1.94
CA CYS A 64 -11.95 2.57 0.73
C CYS A 64 -12.74 1.87 -0.38
N LYS A 65 -13.33 0.68 -0.12
CA LYS A 65 -14.04 -0.16 -1.11
C LYS A 65 -13.23 -0.37 -2.40
N PHE A 66 -11.97 -0.79 -2.27
CA PHE A 66 -11.10 -1.07 -3.43
C PHE A 66 -11.52 -2.29 -4.29
N GLU A 67 -12.78 -2.73 -4.24
CA GLU A 67 -13.32 -3.80 -5.07
C GLU A 67 -13.87 -3.27 -6.40
N GLY A 68 -13.06 -2.50 -7.14
CA GLY A 68 -13.47 -1.93 -8.42
C GLY A 68 -14.73 -1.04 -8.32
N PRO A 69 -15.29 -0.58 -9.45
CA PRO A 69 -16.40 0.36 -9.41
C PRO A 69 -17.61 -0.27 -8.73
N ASP A 70 -18.09 0.42 -7.69
CA ASP A 70 -19.35 0.21 -6.98
C ASP A 70 -20.40 -0.24 -8.01
N VAL A 71 -20.96 -1.43 -7.83
CA VAL A 71 -21.88 -2.04 -8.82
C VAL A 71 -23.09 -1.14 -9.10
N GLU A 72 -23.42 -0.23 -8.18
CA GLU A 72 -24.43 0.81 -8.38
C GLU A 72 -24.01 1.97 -9.29
N LEU A 73 -22.72 2.32 -9.37
CA LEU A 73 -22.21 3.40 -10.22
C LEU A 73 -22.18 3.01 -11.71
N LYS A 74 -22.00 1.70 -11.99
CA LYS A 74 -22.07 1.14 -13.36
C LYS A 74 -23.41 1.37 -14.04
N SER A 75 -24.49 1.55 -13.26
CA SER A 75 -25.84 1.73 -13.80
C SER A 75 -26.17 3.17 -14.23
N LYS A 76 -25.28 4.15 -13.94
CA LYS A 76 -25.57 5.58 -14.09
C LYS A 76 -24.62 6.36 -15.00
N LEU A 77 -23.55 5.74 -15.49
CA LEU A 77 -22.55 6.39 -16.33
C LEU A 77 -22.62 5.77 -17.74
N ALA A 78 -22.71 6.61 -18.77
CA ALA A 78 -22.70 6.16 -20.16
C ALA A 78 -21.36 5.45 -20.46
N ASP A 79 -21.42 4.42 -21.31
CA ASP A 79 -20.35 3.44 -21.54
C ASP A 79 -18.96 4.06 -21.85
N ASP A 80 -18.90 5.31 -22.32
CA ASP A 80 -17.66 6.02 -22.65
C ASP A 80 -16.92 6.60 -21.41
N GLU A 81 -17.60 6.87 -20.29
CA GLU A 81 -16.97 7.36 -19.05
C GLU A 81 -16.43 6.22 -18.17
N VAL A 82 -16.98 5.02 -18.32
CA VAL A 82 -16.58 3.83 -17.55
C VAL A 82 -15.13 3.44 -17.87
N PHE A 83 -14.65 3.65 -19.11
CA PHE A 83 -13.28 3.33 -19.50
C PHE A 83 -12.23 4.19 -18.76
N ASN A 84 -12.52 5.48 -18.56
CA ASN A 84 -11.65 6.36 -17.77
C ASN A 84 -11.65 6.02 -16.27
N TYR A 85 -12.75 5.49 -15.73
CA TYR A 85 -12.80 5.07 -14.32
C TYR A 85 -12.27 3.65 -14.07
N LEU A 86 -12.29 2.76 -15.08
CA LEU A 86 -11.72 1.43 -14.99
C LEU A 86 -10.19 1.42 -15.08
N GLU A 87 -9.57 2.38 -15.78
CA GLU A 87 -8.13 2.63 -15.68
C GLU A 87 -7.75 3.51 -14.49
N MET A 88 -8.72 4.19 -13.86
CA MET A 88 -8.54 4.90 -12.59
C MET A 88 -9.07 4.09 -11.40
N GLY A 89 -8.57 2.86 -11.25
CA GLY A 89 -8.29 2.38 -9.90
C GLY A 89 -7.49 3.48 -9.18
N CYS A 90 -7.66 3.67 -7.89
CA CYS A 90 -6.75 4.56 -7.16
C CYS A 90 -5.33 3.98 -7.32
N CYS A 91 -4.57 4.52 -8.28
CA CYS A 91 -3.33 3.99 -8.86
C CYS A 91 -3.45 2.69 -9.67
#